data_AF-A0A4U6M1J8-F1
#
_entry.id   AF-A0A4U6M1J8-F1
#
_cell.length_a   1.000
_cell.length_b   1.000
_cell.length_c   1.000
_cell.angle_alpha   90.00
_cell.angle_beta   90.00
_cell.angle_gamma   90.00
#
_symmetry.space_group_name_H-M   'P 1'
#
loop_
_entity.id
_entity.type
_entity.pdbx_description
1 polymer ?
#
loop_
_entity_poly.entity_id
_entity_poly.type
_entity_poly.pdbx_seq_one_letter_code
_entity_poly.pdbx_strand_id
1 'polypeptide(L)'
;MTERKIIGIGVTVILISCFFLWVSSLFHSYMYSRLGLGRNGILTFLWGLNFIPSFLLYYLCVKNRLIISTGYILLLSGLMAFSHFLSEKIGFIVDFSGGSGLRVVCVIYFIISSILIGIGGFLGFITSSLRKIK
;
A
#
# COMPACT_ATOMS: atom_id res chain seq x y z
N MET A 1 2.90 6.19 -23.62
CA MET A 1 3.61 5.49 -22.51
C MET A 1 3.31 4.01 -22.60
N THR A 2 4.31 3.13 -22.60
CA THR A 2 4.11 1.67 -22.74
C THR A 2 3.43 1.11 -21.48
N GLU A 3 2.45 0.19 -21.61
CA GLU A 3 1.73 -0.41 -20.48
C GLU A 3 2.69 -0.96 -19.40
N ARG A 4 3.79 -1.59 -19.82
CA ARG A 4 4.86 -2.08 -18.92
C ARG A 4 5.47 -0.99 -18.04
N LYS A 5 5.60 0.25 -18.55
CA LYS A 5 6.12 1.37 -17.77
C LYS A 5 5.14 1.80 -16.68
N ILE A 6 3.84 1.80 -16.97
CA ILE A 6 2.79 2.13 -15.98
C ILE A 6 2.79 1.11 -14.84
N ILE A 7 2.89 -0.17 -15.19
CA ILE A 7 2.97 -1.26 -14.21
C ILE A 7 4.24 -1.11 -13.36
N GLY A 8 5.38 -0.86 -14.00
CA GLY A 8 6.65 -0.64 -13.30
C GLY A 8 6.60 0.53 -12.32
N ILE A 9 5.98 1.66 -12.71
CA ILE A 9 5.76 2.80 -11.81
C ILE A 9 4.89 2.39 -10.63
N GLY A 10 3.79 1.67 -10.87
CA GLY A 10 2.91 1.18 -9.82
C GLY A 10 3.63 0.30 -8.78
N VAL A 11 4.42 -0.68 -9.26
CA VAL A 11 5.24 -1.52 -8.39
C VAL A 11 6.26 -0.69 -7.60
N THR A 12 6.92 0.26 -8.27
CA THR A 12 7.93 1.12 -7.63
C THR A 12 7.31 1.96 -6.51
N VAL A 13 6.14 2.55 -6.75
CA VAL A 13 5.39 3.32 -5.73
C VAL A 13 5.04 2.45 -4.53
N ILE A 14 4.59 1.20 -4.75
CA ILE A 14 4.27 0.27 -3.66
C ILE A 14 5.52 -0.05 -2.85
N LEU A 15 6.63 -0.41 -3.51
CA LEU A 15 7.88 -0.75 -2.83
C LEU A 15 8.41 0.42 -1.98
N ILE A 16 8.44 1.62 -2.55
CA ILE A 16 8.89 2.82 -1.85
C ILE A 16 7.97 3.12 -0.66
N SER A 17 6.66 3.05 -0.85
CA SER A 17 5.68 3.31 0.23
C SER A 17 5.80 2.28 1.35
N CYS A 18 5.94 0.99 1.03
CA CYS A 18 6.21 -0.07 2.00
C CYS A 18 7.49 0.16 2.79
N PHE A 19 8.58 0.52 2.10
CA PHE A 19 9.86 0.79 2.76
C PHE A 19 9.76 1.96 3.73
N PHE A 20 9.16 3.08 3.31
CA PHE A 20 8.95 4.23 4.20
C PHE A 20 8.01 3.92 5.35
N LEU A 21 6.98 3.10 5.15
CA LEU A 21 6.09 2.64 6.21
C LEU A 21 6.82 1.81 7.25
N TRP A 22 7.64 0.87 6.80
CA TRP A 22 8.46 0.06 7.69
C TRP A 22 9.43 0.94 8.48
N VAL A 23 10.23 1.78 7.81
CA VAL A 23 11.15 2.72 8.49
C VAL A 23 10.42 3.63 9.47
N SER A 24 9.28 4.19 9.08
CA SER A 24 8.46 5.05 9.95
C SER A 24 7.91 4.31 11.16
N SER A 25 7.62 3.01 11.02
CA SER A 25 7.12 2.20 12.13
C SER A 25 8.19 1.92 13.20
N LEU A 26 9.48 1.96 12.84
CA LEU A 26 10.60 1.73 13.75
C LEU A 26 10.86 2.92 14.70
N PHE A 27 10.50 4.14 14.28
CA PHE A 27 10.71 5.32 15.11
C PHE A 27 9.69 5.41 16.25
N HIS A 28 10.19 5.72 17.45
CA HIS A 28 9.33 5.89 18.63
C HIS A 28 8.44 7.13 18.48
N SER A 29 7.22 7.08 19.03
CA SER A 29 6.25 8.18 19.01
C SER A 29 6.83 9.52 19.51
N TYR A 30 7.79 9.45 20.43
CA TYR A 30 8.53 10.60 20.94
C TYR A 30 9.27 11.40 19.85
N MET A 31 9.84 10.74 18.83
CA MET A 31 10.55 11.43 17.75
C MET A 31 9.60 12.20 16.85
N TYR A 32 8.42 11.64 16.58
CA TYR A 32 7.36 12.31 15.82
C TYR A 32 6.82 13.56 16.54
N SER A 33 6.61 13.45 17.85
CA SER A 33 6.17 14.56 18.68
C SER A 33 7.14 15.74 18.68
N ARG A 34 8.46 15.50 18.67
CA ARG A 34 9.48 16.56 18.55
C ARG A 34 9.44 17.29 17.20
N LEU A 35 9.01 16.63 16.14
CA LEU A 35 8.84 17.23 14.82
C LEU A 35 7.47 17.92 14.66
N GLY A 36 6.61 17.90 15.69
CA GLY A 36 5.25 18.42 15.61
C GLY A 36 4.32 17.57 14.72
N LEU A 37 4.72 16.33 14.39
CA LEU A 37 4.00 15.46 13.47
C LEU A 37 3.30 14.32 14.22
N GLY A 38 2.10 13.98 13.79
CA GLY A 38 1.40 12.79 14.27
C GLY A 38 1.89 11.53 13.57
N ARG A 39 2.48 10.58 14.31
CA ARG A 39 2.91 9.25 13.81
C ARG A 39 1.81 8.58 12.98
N ASN A 40 0.60 8.52 13.52
CA ASN A 40 -0.55 7.89 12.86
C ASN A 40 -0.95 8.61 11.57
N GLY A 41 -0.80 9.93 11.52
CA GLY A 41 -1.08 10.73 10.32
C GLY A 41 -0.12 10.38 9.18
N ILE A 42 1.18 10.30 9.47
CA ILE A 42 2.21 9.93 8.47
C ILE A 42 1.99 8.50 7.98
N LEU A 43 1.75 7.55 8.89
CA LEU A 43 1.50 6.16 8.52
C LEU A 43 0.24 6.04 7.65
N THR A 44 -0.84 6.74 8.00
CA THR A 44 -2.08 6.76 7.21
C THR A 44 -1.86 7.36 5.83
N PHE A 45 -1.10 8.46 5.75
CA PHE A 45 -0.76 9.11 4.48
C PHE A 45 0.04 8.18 3.56
N LEU A 46 1.10 7.54 4.08
CA LEU A 46 1.91 6.60 3.33
C LEU A 46 1.12 5.37 2.89
N TRP A 47 0.19 4.88 3.72
CA TRP A 47 -0.74 3.83 3.33
C TRP A 47 -1.62 4.29 2.16
N GLY A 48 -2.14 5.52 2.23
CA GLY A 48 -2.95 6.14 1.19
C GLY A 48 -2.27 6.18 -0.17
N LEU A 49 -0.96 6.43 -0.26
CA LEU A 49 -0.25 6.49 -1.56
C LEU A 49 -0.42 5.24 -2.43
N ASN A 50 -0.71 4.08 -1.82
CA ASN A 50 -0.92 2.82 -2.54
C ASN A 50 -2.22 2.75 -3.36
N PHE A 51 -3.13 3.74 -3.28
CA PHE A 51 -4.25 3.82 -4.22
C PHE A 51 -3.81 4.31 -5.62
N ILE A 52 -2.71 5.08 -5.70
CA ILE A 52 -2.22 5.72 -6.94
C ILE A 52 -1.89 4.70 -8.05
N PRO A 53 -1.18 3.58 -7.78
CA PRO A 53 -0.95 2.52 -8.77
C PRO A 53 -2.23 2.01 -9.43
N SER A 54 -3.27 1.77 -8.62
CA SER A 54 -4.57 1.29 -9.11
C SER A 54 -5.30 2.36 -9.91
N PHE A 55 -5.29 3.60 -9.41
CA PHE A 55 -5.84 4.74 -10.13
C PHE A 55 -5.24 4.89 -11.53
N LEU A 56 -3.91 4.85 -11.66
CA LEU A 56 -3.22 4.98 -12.94
C LEU A 56 -3.59 3.86 -13.92
N LEU A 57 -3.72 2.62 -13.46
CA LEU A 57 -4.11 1.48 -14.31
C LEU A 57 -5.50 1.67 -14.92
N TYR A 58 -6.47 2.09 -14.10
CA TYR A 58 -7.84 2.29 -14.57
C TYR A 58 -7.99 3.58 -15.38
N TYR A 59 -7.31 4.66 -14.97
CA TYR A 59 -7.31 5.93 -15.68
C TYR A 59 -6.75 5.81 -17.10
N LEU A 60 -5.64 5.10 -17.26
CA LEU A 60 -4.98 4.89 -18.56
C LEU A 60 -5.54 3.70 -19.35
N CYS A 61 -6.61 3.05 -18.88
CA CYS A 61 -7.27 1.93 -19.54
C CYS A 61 -6.34 0.76 -19.91
N VAL A 62 -5.37 0.44 -19.03
CA VAL A 62 -4.39 -0.64 -19.27
C VAL A 62 -5.10 -2.00 -19.41
N LYS A 63 -4.65 -2.83 -20.36
CA LYS A 63 -5.16 -4.20 -20.53
C LYS A 63 -4.88 -5.04 -19.27
N ASN A 64 -5.80 -5.95 -18.92
CA ASN A 64 -5.69 -6.81 -17.74
C ASN A 64 -5.60 -6.06 -16.39
N ARG A 65 -6.08 -4.81 -16.30
CA ARG A 65 -6.06 -3.98 -15.07
C ARG A 65 -6.56 -4.68 -13.80
N LEU A 66 -7.57 -5.56 -13.91
CA LEU A 66 -8.08 -6.34 -12.78
C LEU A 66 -7.02 -7.27 -12.20
N ILE A 67 -6.39 -8.09 -13.05
CA ILE A 67 -5.33 -9.04 -12.68
C ILE A 67 -4.14 -8.29 -12.06
N ILE A 68 -3.74 -7.17 -12.67
CA ILE A 68 -2.62 -6.36 -12.17
C ILE A 68 -2.97 -5.76 -10.79
N SER A 69 -4.20 -5.29 -10.60
CA SER A 69 -4.65 -4.77 -9.31
C SER A 69 -4.70 -5.85 -8.23
N THR A 70 -5.09 -7.08 -8.58
CA THR A 70 -5.01 -8.22 -7.66
C THR A 70 -3.56 -8.52 -7.30
N GLY A 71 -2.66 -8.45 -8.28
CA GLY A 71 -1.21 -8.55 -8.05
C GLY A 71 -0.68 -7.47 -7.09
N TYR A 72 -1.15 -6.22 -7.21
CA TYR A 72 -0.79 -5.16 -6.28
C TYR A 72 -1.30 -5.42 -4.86
N ILE A 73 -2.52 -5.95 -4.70
CA ILE A 73 -3.05 -6.32 -3.38
C ILE A 73 -2.17 -7.38 -2.73
N LEU A 74 -1.84 -8.45 -3.46
CA LEU A 74 -1.01 -9.54 -2.96
C LEU A 74 0.42 -9.07 -2.63
N LEU A 75 0.99 -8.23 -3.47
CA LEU A 75 2.32 -7.68 -3.28
C LEU A 75 2.37 -6.76 -2.05
N LEU A 76 1.40 -5.85 -1.91
CA LEU A 76 1.30 -4.95 -0.76
C LEU A 76 1.06 -5.72 0.55
N SER A 77 0.10 -6.65 0.56
CA SER A 77 -0.21 -7.43 1.77
C SER A 77 0.97 -8.33 2.18
N GLY A 78 1.64 -8.95 1.20
CA GLY A 78 2.82 -9.77 1.43
C GLY A 78 4.00 -8.97 2.00
N LEU A 79 4.30 -7.80 1.42
CA LEU A 79 5.36 -6.92 1.93
C LEU A 79 5.06 -6.41 3.33
N MET A 80 3.82 -6.02 3.62
CA MET A 80 3.44 -5.56 4.96
C MET A 80 3.55 -6.68 6.00
N ALA A 81 3.04 -7.88 5.69
CA ALA A 81 3.17 -9.03 6.58
C ALA A 81 4.64 -9.41 6.81
N PHE A 82 5.47 -9.37 5.75
CA PHE A 82 6.91 -9.59 5.87
C PHE A 82 7.59 -8.52 6.73
N SER A 83 7.24 -7.25 6.55
CA SER A 83 7.79 -6.14 7.33
C SER A 83 7.46 -6.29 8.83
N HIS A 84 6.24 -6.72 9.14
CA HIS A 84 5.81 -7.00 10.51
C HIS A 84 6.60 -8.16 11.13
N PHE A 85 6.77 -9.26 10.39
CA PHE A 85 7.59 -10.40 10.82
C PHE A 85 9.05 -9.99 11.07
N LEU A 86 9.61 -9.17 10.19
CA LEU A 86 10.97 -8.68 10.33
C LEU A 86 11.13 -7.81 11.58
N SER A 87 10.19 -6.91 11.84
CA SER A 87 10.17 -6.09 13.05
C SER A 87 10.11 -6.95 14.32
N GLU A 88 9.29 -8.00 14.34
CA GLU A 88 9.24 -8.96 15.45
C GLU A 88 10.60 -9.64 15.66
N LYS A 89 11.26 -10.10 14.58
CA LYS A 89 12.57 -10.76 14.67
C LYS A 89 13.70 -9.86 15.15
N ILE A 90 13.60 -8.56 14.90
CA ILE A 90 14.57 -7.55 15.36
C ILE A 90 14.32 -7.17 16.85
N GLY A 91 13.25 -7.71 17.47
CA GLY A 91 12.93 -7.48 18.88
C GLY A 91 12.10 -6.22 19.13
N PHE A 92 11.47 -5.66 18.10
CA PHE A 92 10.49 -4.59 18.28
C PHE A 92 9.19 -5.15 18.84
N ILE A 93 8.53 -4.34 19.68
CA ILE A 93 7.20 -4.65 20.20
C ILE A 93 6.21 -4.67 19.03
N VAL A 94 5.56 -5.81 18.86
CA VAL A 94 4.50 -6.03 17.86
C VAL A 94 3.22 -6.44 18.56
N ASP A 95 2.08 -6.01 18.02
CA ASP A 95 0.76 -6.26 18.61
C ASP A 95 0.38 -7.75 18.59
N PHE A 96 0.94 -8.53 17.65
CA PHE A 96 0.71 -9.97 17.54
C PHE A 96 2.02 -10.70 17.24
N SER A 97 2.46 -11.59 18.13
CA SER A 97 3.70 -12.38 17.95
C SER A 97 3.45 -13.78 17.40
N GLY A 98 4.49 -14.36 16.79
CA GLY A 98 4.52 -15.73 16.31
C GLY A 98 3.74 -15.98 15.01
N GLY A 99 3.64 -17.25 14.63
CA GLY A 99 2.96 -17.66 13.39
C GLY A 99 1.47 -17.35 13.36
N SER A 100 0.80 -17.35 14.52
CA SER A 100 -0.61 -16.93 14.64
C SER A 100 -0.77 -15.43 14.42
N GLY A 101 0.13 -14.61 14.96
CA GLY A 101 0.16 -13.18 14.73
C GLY A 101 0.38 -12.83 13.27
N LEU A 102 1.31 -13.52 12.60
CA LEU A 102 1.55 -13.36 11.16
C LEU A 102 0.27 -13.62 10.34
N ARG A 103 -0.51 -14.65 10.69
CA ARG A 103 -1.76 -14.98 9.99
C ARG A 103 -2.80 -13.87 10.13
N VAL A 104 -2.99 -13.36 11.35
CA VAL A 104 -3.95 -12.27 11.63
C VAL A 104 -3.55 -10.99 10.89
N VAL A 105 -2.28 -10.61 10.99
CA VAL A 105 -1.72 -9.42 10.36
C VAL A 105 -1.81 -9.50 8.83
N CYS A 106 -1.55 -10.68 8.24
CA CYS A 106 -1.66 -10.90 6.81
C CYS A 106 -3.09 -10.70 6.31
N VAL A 107 -4.10 -11.18 7.04
CA VAL A 107 -5.52 -10.97 6.71
C VAL A 107 -5.90 -9.48 6.84
N ILE A 108 -5.49 -8.83 7.92
CA ILE A 108 -5.76 -7.39 8.13
C ILE A 108 -5.18 -6.57 6.98
N TYR A 109 -3.90 -6.77 6.66
CA TYR A 109 -3.26 -6.04 5.57
C TYR A 109 -3.86 -6.37 4.21
N PHE A 110 -4.30 -7.60 3.97
CA PHE A 110 -5.00 -7.97 2.74
C PHE A 110 -6.33 -7.21 2.60
N ILE A 111 -7.13 -7.11 3.66
CA ILE A 111 -8.40 -6.38 3.66
C ILE A 111 -8.16 -4.88 3.39
N ILE A 112 -7.24 -4.25 4.13
CA ILE A 112 -6.96 -2.82 3.98
C ILE A 112 -6.39 -2.52 2.59
N SER A 113 -5.47 -3.36 2.10
CA SER A 113 -4.91 -3.23 0.74
C SER A 113 -5.97 -3.33 -0.33
N SER A 114 -6.92 -4.26 -0.18
CA SER A 114 -8.05 -4.45 -1.09
C SER A 114 -8.95 -3.21 -1.15
N ILE A 115 -9.25 -2.61 0.01
CA ILE A 115 -10.06 -1.40 0.09
C ILE A 115 -9.36 -0.23 -0.62
N LEU A 116 -8.08 0.02 -0.32
CA LEU A 116 -7.33 1.14 -0.91
C LEU A 116 -7.15 1.01 -2.41
N ILE A 117 -6.75 -0.18 -2.89
CA ILE A 117 -6.57 -0.45 -4.31
C ILE A 117 -7.92 -0.43 -5.03
N GLY A 118 -8.99 -0.90 -4.38
CA GLY A 118 -10.36 -0.82 -4.89
C GLY A 118 -10.83 0.63 -5.08
N ILE A 119 -10.65 1.49 -4.08
CA ILE A 119 -10.98 2.92 -4.16
C ILE A 119 -10.18 3.61 -5.28
N GLY A 120 -8.88 3.35 -5.36
CA GLY A 120 -8.03 3.89 -6.42
C GLY A 120 -8.52 3.49 -7.82
N GLY A 121 -8.85 2.21 -8.00
CA GLY A 121 -9.37 1.69 -9.27
C GLY A 121 -10.72 2.29 -9.64
N PHE A 122 -11.63 2.41 -8.67
CA PHE A 122 -12.95 3.01 -8.86
C PHE A 122 -12.86 4.49 -9.28
N LEU A 123 -12.05 5.28 -8.59
CA LEU A 123 -11.80 6.68 -8.94
C LEU A 123 -11.17 6.82 -10.34
N GLY A 124 -10.21 5.95 -10.67
CA GLY A 124 -9.59 5.90 -11.99
C GLY A 124 -10.61 5.55 -13.09
N PHE A 125 -11.55 4.65 -12.79
CA PHE A 125 -12.61 4.27 -13.72
C PHE A 125 -13.58 5.42 -13.99
N ILE A 126 -14.09 6.09 -12.94
CA ILE A 126 -15.01 7.24 -13.10
C ILE A 126 -14.35 8.35 -13.93
N THR A 127 -13.12 8.73 -13.57
CA THR A 127 -12.39 9.80 -14.26
C THR A 127 -12.07 9.46 -15.71
N SER A 128 -11.72 8.20 -16.01
CA SER A 128 -11.53 7.73 -17.39
C SER A 128 -12.82 7.79 -18.21
N SER A 129 -13.97 7.50 -17.58
CA SER A 129 -15.28 7.50 -18.23
C SER A 129 -15.75 8.91 -18.54
N LEU A 130 -15.57 9.85 -17.61
CA LEU A 130 -15.86 11.27 -17.81
C LEU A 130 -15.01 11.88 -18.94
N ARG A 131 -13.76 11.42 -19.11
CA ARG A 131 -12.89 11.87 -20.21
C ARG A 131 -13.39 11.44 -21.59
N LYS A 132 -14.10 10.31 -21.71
CA LYS A 132 -14.64 9.81 -22.99
C LYS A 132 -15.93 10.53 -23.43
N ILE A 133 -16.57 11.27 -22.53
CA ILE A 133 -17.82 11.99 -22.79
C ILE A 133 -17.56 13.41 -23.31
N LYS A 134 -16.31 13.90 -23.23
CA LYS A 134 -15.83 15.13 -23.88
C LYS A 134 -15.18 14.80 -25.22
#